data_AF-A0AAW2BAI9-F1
#
_entry.id   AF-A0AAW2BAI9-F1
#
_cell.length_a   1.000
_cell.length_b   1.000
_cell.length_c   1.000
_cell.angle_alpha   90.00
_cell.angle_beta   90.00
_cell.angle_gamma   90.00
#
_symmetry.space_group_name_H-M   'P 1'
#
loop_
_entity.id
_entity.type
_entity.pdbx_description
1 polymer ?
#
loop_
_entity_poly.entity_id
_entity_poly.type
_entity_poly.pdbx_seq_one_letter_code
_entity_poly.pdbx_strand_id
1 'polypeptide(L)'
;MRWVCDCDVTLQYCTVDGHFLNTELERLQCNRIGPVIDVTVISRKLEEVHLPHYACLGESDPSLKDAVKVLTVKDEGITTEPVQLTRFHAKIVQPSFSLKTLIISWIMRVDEHCDLLLYMRSKDPLILHIYFFPVDDCAKEKVEKNEKSSDLIKHPRPDRPFQMKTPHILDVSGASIHPKEGITLRRETPPNYFKVKTRLENDLQMTLIREEDQKTVWTATIEKDELDLINPKRATSE
;
A
#
# COMPACT_ATOMS: atom_id res chain seq x y z
N MET A 1 4.01 12.00 -8.26
CA MET A 1 5.37 12.60 -8.33
C MET A 1 5.31 13.78 -9.25
N ARG A 2 5.97 14.89 -8.88
CA ARG A 2 6.03 16.11 -9.69
C ARG A 2 7.42 16.73 -9.56
N TRP A 3 7.90 17.35 -10.63
CA TRP A 3 9.20 18.00 -10.72
C TRP A 3 9.02 19.47 -11.09
N VAL A 4 9.92 20.33 -10.62
CA VAL A 4 9.97 21.75 -10.97
C VAL A 4 11.39 22.10 -11.40
N CYS A 5 11.51 22.74 -12.56
CA CYS A 5 12.77 23.17 -13.14
C CYS A 5 12.55 24.40 -14.03
N ASP A 6 13.57 25.27 -14.09
CA ASP A 6 13.57 26.48 -14.91
C ASP A 6 14.10 26.24 -16.33
N CYS A 7 14.52 25.01 -16.63
CA CYS A 7 15.05 24.60 -17.93
C CYS A 7 14.82 23.11 -18.17
N ASP A 8 14.98 22.64 -19.42
CA ASP A 8 14.81 21.21 -19.72
C ASP A 8 15.79 20.35 -18.93
N VAL A 9 15.30 19.36 -18.20
CA VAL A 9 16.10 18.41 -17.42
C VAL A 9 15.91 17.01 -18.00
N THR A 10 16.99 16.25 -18.08
CA THR A 10 16.92 14.81 -18.37
C THR A 10 17.19 14.02 -17.11
N LEU A 11 16.27 13.11 -16.76
CA LEU A 11 16.40 12.25 -15.60
C LEU A 11 15.81 10.87 -15.88
N GLN A 12 16.25 9.89 -15.10
CA GLN A 12 15.64 8.58 -14.98
C GLN A 12 15.17 8.40 -13.54
N TYR A 13 14.04 7.71 -13.37
CA TYR A 13 13.54 7.36 -12.05
C TYR A 13 12.83 6.02 -12.07
N CYS A 14 12.86 5.32 -10.95
CA CYS A 14 12.07 4.13 -10.72
C CYS A 14 11.70 4.01 -9.23
N THR A 15 10.65 3.24 -8.94
CA THR A 15 10.39 2.75 -7.60
C THR A 15 11.13 1.45 -7.38
N VAL A 16 11.77 1.30 -6.22
CA VAL A 16 12.48 0.08 -5.84
C VAL A 16 11.84 -0.54 -4.60
N ASP A 17 12.03 -1.85 -4.44
CA ASP A 17 11.59 -2.56 -3.24
C ASP A 17 12.31 -2.01 -2.01
N GLY A 18 11.56 -1.44 -1.08
CA GLY A 18 12.11 -0.82 0.12
C GLY A 18 12.44 -1.78 1.27
N HIS A 19 12.26 -3.09 1.12
CA HIS A 19 12.53 -4.05 2.21
C HIS A 19 13.98 -4.01 2.72
N PHE A 20 14.96 -3.65 1.87
CA PHE A 20 16.36 -3.52 2.29
C PHE A 20 16.57 -2.46 3.39
N LEU A 21 15.63 -1.52 3.55
CA LEU A 21 15.68 -0.50 4.59
C LEU A 21 15.12 -0.96 5.93
N ASN A 22 14.46 -2.12 6.01
CA ASN A 22 13.74 -2.54 7.22
C ASN A 22 14.61 -2.51 8.48
N THR A 23 15.82 -3.08 8.43
CA THR A 23 16.75 -3.10 9.57
C THR A 23 17.15 -1.70 10.04
N GLU A 24 17.39 -0.79 9.09
CA GLU A 24 17.74 0.60 9.41
C GLU A 24 16.54 1.39 9.95
N LEU A 25 15.35 1.14 9.41
CA LEU A 25 14.10 1.75 9.89
C LEU A 25 13.77 1.30 11.32
N GLU A 26 14.00 0.03 11.64
CA GLU A 26 13.89 -0.49 13.01
C GLU A 26 14.88 0.20 13.95
N ARG A 27 16.16 0.33 13.55
CA ARG A 27 17.19 1.03 14.33
C ARG A 27 16.84 2.52 14.55
N LEU A 28 16.29 3.17 13.52
CA LEU A 28 15.85 4.56 13.57
C LEU A 28 14.49 4.75 14.24
N GLN A 29 13.81 3.66 14.62
CA GLN A 29 12.49 3.69 15.23
C GLN A 29 11.47 4.47 14.37
N CYS A 30 11.49 4.20 13.06
CA CYS A 30 10.69 4.91 12.07
C CYS A 30 9.92 3.94 11.16
N ASN A 31 8.79 4.42 10.65
CA ASN A 31 7.99 3.77 9.62
C ASN A 31 8.23 4.46 8.28
N ARG A 32 8.28 3.69 7.20
CA ARG A 32 8.24 4.23 5.84
C ARG A 32 6.81 4.62 5.48
N ILE A 33 6.61 5.81 4.93
CA ILE A 33 5.30 6.35 4.52
C ILE A 33 5.26 6.79 3.05
N GLY A 34 6.28 6.44 2.26
CA GLY A 34 6.36 6.72 0.83
C GLY A 34 7.05 5.59 0.08
N PRO A 35 7.01 5.58 -1.26
CA PRO A 35 7.81 4.65 -2.05
C PRO A 35 9.31 4.93 -1.82
N VAL A 36 10.15 3.92 -2.06
CA VAL A 36 11.58 4.16 -2.24
C VAL A 36 11.80 4.47 -3.70
N ILE A 37 12.31 5.66 -3.97
CA ILE A 37 12.48 6.17 -5.31
C ILE A 37 13.97 6.30 -5.57
N ASP A 38 14.43 5.65 -6.63
CA ASP A 38 15.74 5.94 -7.21
C ASP A 38 15.55 6.98 -8.29
N VAL A 39 16.40 8.01 -8.26
CA VAL A 39 16.39 9.08 -9.26
C VAL A 39 17.83 9.31 -9.65
N THR A 40 18.09 9.32 -10.95
CA THR A 40 19.37 9.70 -11.52
C THR A 40 19.13 10.88 -12.46
N VAL A 41 19.73 12.03 -12.16
CA VAL A 41 19.72 13.17 -13.09
C VAL A 41 20.88 13.04 -14.05
N ILE A 42 20.55 13.02 -15.33
CA ILE A 42 21.49 12.84 -16.44
C ILE A 42 22.05 14.21 -16.86
N SER A 43 21.22 15.25 -16.83
CA SER A 43 21.65 16.59 -17.22
C SER A 43 20.96 17.69 -16.41
N ARG A 44 21.72 18.74 -16.08
CA ARG A 44 21.28 19.93 -15.33
C ARG A 44 20.83 19.63 -13.89
N LYS A 45 20.13 20.56 -13.24
CA LYS A 45 19.66 20.46 -11.85
C LYS A 45 18.15 20.64 -11.80
N LEU A 46 17.49 19.99 -10.84
CA LEU A 46 16.09 20.28 -10.51
C LEU A 46 16.03 21.32 -9.39
N GLU A 47 15.07 22.22 -9.48
CA GLU A 47 14.80 23.20 -8.42
C GLU A 47 13.97 22.56 -7.31
N GLU A 48 12.95 21.77 -7.65
CA GLU A 48 12.12 21.10 -6.65
C GLU A 48 11.70 19.70 -7.11
N VAL A 49 11.58 18.79 -6.15
CA VAL A 49 10.88 17.51 -6.31
C VAL A 49 9.76 17.40 -5.29
N HIS A 50 8.64 16.88 -5.75
CA HIS A 50 7.48 16.50 -4.95
C HIS A 50 7.38 14.97 -4.94
N LEU A 51 7.94 14.35 -3.90
CA LEU A 51 7.89 12.92 -3.69
C LEU A 51 6.51 12.52 -3.14
N PRO A 52 5.83 11.52 -3.70
CA PRO A 52 4.55 11.05 -3.17
C PRO A 52 4.71 10.42 -1.78
N HIS A 53 3.67 10.50 -0.98
CA HIS A 53 3.52 9.70 0.25
C HIS A 53 2.13 9.06 0.30
N TYR A 54 1.99 8.11 1.22
CA TYR A 54 0.77 7.33 1.41
C TYR A 54 -0.03 7.78 2.63
N ALA A 55 0.58 8.59 3.50
CA ALA A 55 -0.06 9.18 4.66
C ALA A 55 -1.27 10.04 4.27
N CYS A 56 -2.41 9.80 4.92
CA CYS A 56 -3.60 10.64 4.80
C CYS A 56 -3.49 11.86 5.73
N LEU A 57 -2.99 12.97 5.20
CA LEU A 57 -2.78 14.20 5.98
C LEU A 57 -4.04 15.07 6.13
N GLY A 58 -5.17 14.68 5.54
CA GLY A 58 -6.40 15.48 5.50
C GLY A 58 -7.14 15.56 6.84
N GLU A 59 -7.14 14.45 7.58
CA GLU A 59 -7.77 14.32 8.91
C GLU A 59 -6.72 14.16 10.03
N SER A 60 -5.45 14.34 9.69
CA SER A 60 -4.30 14.11 10.55
C SER A 60 -4.02 15.29 11.49
N ASP A 61 -3.46 14.98 12.67
CA ASP A 61 -2.88 15.96 13.59
C ASP A 61 -1.86 16.84 12.85
N PRO A 62 -1.93 18.18 12.95
CA PRO A 62 -0.93 19.09 12.41
C PRO A 62 0.51 18.72 12.76
N SER A 63 0.75 18.12 13.94
CA SER A 63 2.07 17.64 14.38
C SER A 63 2.69 16.58 13.47
N LEU A 64 1.86 15.83 12.72
CA LEU A 64 2.32 14.85 11.74
C LEU A 64 3.07 15.51 10.58
N LYS A 65 2.75 16.76 10.25
CA LYS A 65 3.43 17.47 9.15
C LYS A 65 4.90 17.73 9.46
N ASP A 66 5.21 18.04 10.72
CA ASP A 66 6.56 18.35 11.18
C ASP A 66 7.36 17.09 11.54
N ALA A 67 6.67 15.96 11.73
CA ALA A 67 7.29 14.68 12.09
C ALA A 67 7.89 13.91 10.90
N VAL A 68 7.49 14.26 9.66
CA VAL A 68 7.95 13.56 8.46
C VAL A 68 9.30 14.07 8.01
N LYS A 69 10.17 13.12 7.67
CA LYS A 69 11.51 13.38 7.14
C LYS A 69 11.71 12.63 5.83
N VAL A 70 12.54 13.19 4.95
CA VAL A 70 13.13 12.42 3.87
C VAL A 70 14.30 11.63 4.42
N LEU A 71 14.31 10.32 4.14
CA LEU A 71 15.46 9.46 4.32
C LEU A 71 16.19 9.38 2.97
N THR A 72 17.49 9.63 3.00
CA THR A 72 18.38 9.55 1.85
C THR A 72 19.43 8.48 2.11
N VAL A 73 19.56 7.52 1.19
CA VAL A 73 20.63 6.53 1.18
C VAL A 73 21.78 7.05 0.29
N LYS A 74 23.00 6.96 0.80
CA LYS A 74 24.27 7.31 0.13
C LYS A 74 25.29 6.21 0.38
N ASP A 75 26.42 6.27 -0.32
CA ASP A 75 27.53 5.33 -0.13
C ASP A 75 28.09 5.37 1.30
N GLU A 76 28.08 6.55 1.95
CA GLU A 76 28.54 6.72 3.32
C GLU A 76 27.49 6.35 4.39
N GLY A 77 26.29 5.95 3.97
CA GLY A 77 25.20 5.53 4.85
C GLY A 77 23.90 6.32 4.66
N ILE A 78 23.13 6.46 5.74
CA ILE A 78 21.79 7.05 5.71
C ILE A 78 21.79 8.43 6.37
N THR A 79 21.09 9.37 5.73
CA THR A 79 20.84 10.73 6.24
C THR A 79 19.34 11.01 6.28
N THR A 80 18.92 11.87 7.20
CA THR A 80 17.50 12.28 7.32
C THR A 80 17.37 13.78 7.41
N GLU A 81 16.44 14.35 6.66
CA GLU A 81 16.21 15.80 6.61
C GLU A 81 14.70 16.10 6.72
N PRO A 82 14.29 17.19 7.41
CA PRO A 82 12.89 17.59 7.44
C PRO A 82 12.40 17.98 6.03
N VAL A 83 11.11 17.84 5.78
CA VAL A 83 10.51 18.16 4.48
C VAL A 83 9.23 18.98 4.64
N GLN A 84 8.93 19.80 3.64
CA GLN A 84 7.64 20.49 3.59
C GLN A 84 6.58 19.55 3.03
N LEU A 85 5.59 19.18 3.84
CA LEU A 85 4.47 18.37 3.38
C LEU A 85 3.35 19.19 2.73
N THR A 86 2.81 18.62 1.67
CA THR A 86 1.52 18.97 1.06
C THR A 86 0.57 17.79 1.23
N ARG A 87 -0.70 17.90 0.79
CA ARG A 87 -1.68 16.82 0.97
C ARG A 87 -1.24 15.45 0.42
N PHE A 88 -0.45 15.43 -0.66
CA PHE A 88 -0.09 14.19 -1.37
C PHE A 88 1.42 14.05 -1.64
N HIS A 89 2.22 15.05 -1.27
CA HIS A 89 3.63 15.07 -1.60
C HIS A 89 4.47 15.72 -0.50
N ALA A 90 5.70 15.25 -0.35
CA ALA A 90 6.78 15.97 0.32
C ALA A 90 7.58 16.77 -0.71
N LYS A 91 7.69 18.07 -0.48
CA LYS A 91 8.50 18.98 -1.28
C LYS A 91 9.93 18.98 -0.74
N ILE A 92 10.88 18.83 -1.66
CA ILE A 92 12.32 18.96 -1.43
C ILE A 92 12.84 20.00 -2.41
N VAL A 93 13.50 21.03 -1.88
CA VAL A 93 14.13 22.10 -2.67
C VAL A 93 15.57 21.73 -2.94
N GLN A 94 16.03 21.94 -4.17
CA GLN A 94 17.37 21.63 -4.67
C GLN A 94 17.80 20.20 -4.31
N PRO A 95 17.03 19.18 -4.73
CA PRO A 95 17.30 17.81 -4.35
C PRO A 95 18.69 17.36 -4.83
N SER A 96 19.40 16.64 -3.95
CA SER A 96 20.44 15.71 -4.36
C SER A 96 19.80 14.41 -4.83
N PHE A 97 20.39 13.72 -5.79
CA PHE A 97 19.80 12.50 -6.36
C PHE A 97 20.52 11.25 -5.86
N SER A 98 19.71 10.37 -5.30
CA SER A 98 20.05 9.04 -4.81
C SER A 98 18.73 8.35 -4.42
N LEU A 99 18.82 7.14 -3.86
CA LEU A 99 17.68 6.47 -3.25
C LEU A 99 17.09 7.29 -2.09
N LYS A 100 15.80 7.63 -2.21
CA LYS A 100 15.06 8.38 -1.18
C LYS A 100 13.72 7.76 -0.84
N THR A 101 13.31 7.93 0.40
CA THR A 101 11.94 7.65 0.83
C THR A 101 11.52 8.61 1.94
N LEU A 102 10.26 8.53 2.34
CA LEU A 102 9.71 9.35 3.43
C LEU A 102 9.50 8.47 4.64
N ILE A 103 9.92 8.97 5.79
CA ILE A 103 9.83 8.29 7.07
C ILE A 103 9.13 9.16 8.11
N ILE A 104 8.55 8.50 9.10
CA ILE A 104 7.97 9.12 10.28
C ILE A 104 8.30 8.28 11.51
N SER A 105 8.38 8.87 12.70
CA SER A 105 8.60 8.10 13.93
C SER A 105 7.49 7.06 14.14
N TRP A 106 7.86 5.88 14.59
CA TRP A 106 6.95 4.75 14.83
C TRP A 106 5.88 4.99 15.91
N ILE A 107 6.07 5.99 16.78
CA ILE A 107 5.12 6.37 17.83
C ILE A 107 3.94 7.15 17.25
N MET A 108 4.13 7.72 16.04
CA MET A 108 3.08 8.44 15.34
C MET A 108 2.18 7.43 14.65
N ARG A 109 0.88 7.48 14.98
CA ARG A 109 -0.13 6.74 14.24
C ARG A 109 -0.40 7.47 12.93
N VAL A 110 -0.29 6.75 11.82
CA VAL A 110 -0.57 7.29 10.48
C VAL A 110 -1.63 6.42 9.83
N ASP A 111 -2.69 7.09 9.39
CA ASP A 111 -3.68 6.48 8.52
C ASP A 111 -3.19 6.59 7.07
N GLU A 112 -3.26 5.49 6.32
CA GLU A 112 -2.77 5.41 4.95
C GLU A 112 -3.86 4.93 4.00
N HIS A 113 -3.87 5.46 2.78
CA HIS A 113 -4.72 4.90 1.74
C HIS A 113 -4.15 3.55 1.28
N CYS A 114 -5.01 2.55 1.20
CA CYS A 114 -4.67 1.21 0.72
C CYS A 114 -5.31 0.91 -0.63
N ASP A 115 -4.66 0.02 -1.37
CA ASP A 115 -5.26 -0.67 -2.49
C ASP A 115 -6.00 -1.93 -2.02
N LEU A 116 -6.89 -2.38 -2.88
CA LEU A 116 -7.70 -3.59 -2.70
C LEU A 116 -7.63 -4.41 -3.98
N LEU A 117 -7.19 -5.65 -3.85
CA LEU A 117 -7.23 -6.64 -4.94
C LEU A 117 -8.04 -7.85 -4.50
N LEU A 118 -8.97 -8.28 -5.34
CA LEU A 118 -9.81 -9.44 -5.11
C LEU A 118 -9.57 -10.45 -6.21
N TYR A 119 -9.14 -11.64 -5.84
CA TYR A 119 -8.91 -12.73 -6.76
C TYR A 119 -9.83 -13.89 -6.46
N MET A 120 -10.52 -14.38 -7.48
CA MET A 120 -11.26 -15.63 -7.43
C MET A 120 -10.34 -16.78 -7.81
N ARG A 121 -10.18 -17.74 -6.89
CA ARG A 121 -9.42 -18.98 -7.07
C ARG A 121 -10.28 -20.15 -7.52
N SER A 122 -11.54 -20.14 -7.12
CA SER A 122 -12.52 -21.19 -7.40
C SER A 122 -13.91 -20.59 -7.32
N LYS A 123 -14.83 -21.07 -8.17
CA LYS A 123 -16.23 -20.63 -8.21
C LYS A 123 -17.15 -21.54 -7.39
N ASP A 124 -16.86 -22.84 -7.33
CA ASP A 124 -17.63 -23.80 -6.53
C ASP A 124 -16.72 -24.83 -5.82
N PRO A 125 -16.55 -24.74 -4.48
CA PRO A 125 -17.00 -23.64 -3.64
C PRO A 125 -16.29 -22.34 -4.03
N LEU A 126 -16.93 -21.19 -3.76
CA LEU A 126 -16.33 -19.88 -3.99
C LEU A 126 -15.13 -19.73 -3.05
N ILE A 127 -13.95 -19.48 -3.63
CA ILE A 127 -12.72 -19.19 -2.89
C ILE A 127 -12.18 -17.86 -3.38
N LEU A 128 -12.13 -16.87 -2.49
CA LEU A 128 -11.55 -15.55 -2.77
C LEU A 128 -10.27 -15.36 -1.96
N HIS A 129 -9.28 -14.72 -2.58
CA HIS A 129 -8.16 -14.09 -1.89
C HIS A 129 -8.34 -12.58 -1.96
N ILE A 130 -8.44 -11.95 -0.78
CA ILE A 130 -8.71 -10.51 -0.65
C ILE A 130 -7.51 -9.86 -0.02
N TYR A 131 -6.84 -9.00 -0.79
CA TYR A 131 -5.64 -8.29 -0.38
C TYR A 131 -6.01 -6.85 -0.02
N PHE A 132 -5.72 -6.46 1.21
CA PHE A 132 -5.60 -5.05 1.60
C PHE A 132 -4.12 -4.77 1.79
N PHE A 133 -3.57 -3.81 1.06
CA PHE A 133 -2.19 -3.42 1.26
C PHE A 133 -2.00 -1.96 0.92
N PRO A 134 -1.01 -1.30 1.53
CA PRO A 134 -0.75 0.09 1.21
C PRO A 134 -0.36 0.24 -0.26
N VAL A 135 -0.72 1.36 -0.89
CA VAL A 135 -0.35 1.62 -2.29
C VAL A 135 1.17 1.47 -2.41
N ASP A 136 1.62 0.51 -3.23
CA ASP A 136 3.02 0.15 -3.45
C ASP A 136 3.09 -0.73 -4.71
N ASP A 137 3.63 -0.20 -5.80
CA ASP A 137 3.64 -0.88 -7.10
C ASP A 137 4.45 -2.20 -7.04
N CYS A 138 5.56 -2.22 -6.30
CA CYS A 138 6.36 -3.44 -6.14
C CYS A 138 5.57 -4.53 -5.37
N ALA A 139 4.77 -4.13 -4.39
CA ALA A 139 3.90 -5.05 -3.67
C ALA A 139 2.79 -5.60 -4.59
N LYS A 140 2.18 -4.73 -5.39
CA LYS A 140 1.14 -5.09 -6.36
C LYS A 140 1.63 -6.09 -7.39
N GLU A 141 2.79 -5.85 -8.00
CA GLU A 141 3.40 -6.77 -8.98
C GLU A 141 3.65 -8.17 -8.39
N LYS A 142 4.08 -8.24 -7.11
CA LYS A 142 4.25 -9.52 -6.40
C LYS A 142 2.93 -10.25 -6.24
N VAL A 143 1.85 -9.55 -5.86
CA VAL A 143 0.50 -10.15 -5.73
C VAL A 143 0.02 -10.66 -7.08
N GLU A 144 0.10 -9.84 -8.13
CA GLU A 144 -0.30 -10.22 -9.49
C GLU A 144 0.49 -11.44 -10.01
N LYS A 145 1.78 -11.54 -9.67
CA LYS A 145 2.61 -12.70 -10.02
C LYS A 145 2.17 -13.98 -9.28
N ASN A 146 1.78 -13.87 -8.02
CA ASN A 146 1.31 -15.00 -7.22
C ASN A 146 -0.09 -15.46 -7.63
N GLU A 147 -0.93 -14.53 -8.06
CA GLU A 147 -2.33 -14.75 -8.44
C GLU A 147 -2.52 -14.94 -9.96
N LYS A 148 -1.46 -15.29 -10.70
CA LYS A 148 -1.49 -15.46 -12.17
C LYS A 148 -2.59 -16.41 -12.67
N SER A 149 -2.83 -17.49 -11.91
CA SER A 149 -3.84 -18.51 -12.21
C SER A 149 -5.23 -18.18 -11.67
N SER A 150 -5.41 -17.00 -11.11
CA SER A 150 -6.67 -16.52 -10.55
C SER A 150 -7.32 -15.48 -11.46
N ASP A 151 -8.60 -15.23 -11.19
CA ASP A 151 -9.39 -14.24 -11.90
C ASP A 151 -9.55 -13.00 -11.03
N LEU A 152 -9.05 -11.86 -11.53
CA LEU A 152 -9.19 -10.57 -10.86
C LEU A 152 -10.65 -10.11 -10.94
N ILE A 153 -11.27 -9.91 -9.78
CA ILE A 153 -12.57 -9.25 -9.65
C ILE A 153 -12.30 -7.75 -9.58
N LYS A 154 -12.89 -6.99 -10.51
CA LYS A 154 -12.72 -5.53 -10.52
C LYS A 154 -13.54 -4.94 -9.39
N HIS A 155 -12.88 -4.21 -8.50
CA HIS A 155 -13.56 -3.50 -7.42
C HIS A 155 -12.85 -2.16 -7.18
N PRO A 156 -13.58 -1.08 -6.85
CA PRO A 156 -12.95 0.17 -6.45
C PRO A 156 -12.10 -0.03 -5.18
N ARG A 157 -11.01 0.72 -5.07
CA ARG A 157 -10.23 0.81 -3.84
C ARG A 157 -11.05 1.41 -2.69
N PRO A 158 -10.71 1.13 -1.42
CA PRO A 158 -11.32 1.79 -0.27
C PRO A 158 -11.13 3.31 -0.33
N ASP A 159 -12.19 4.06 -0.04
CA ASP A 159 -12.15 5.53 0.02
C ASP A 159 -11.49 6.01 1.32
N ARG A 160 -11.82 5.34 2.43
CA ARG A 160 -11.27 5.66 3.75
C ARG A 160 -9.87 5.06 3.92
N PRO A 161 -8.95 5.80 4.59
CA PRO A 161 -7.64 5.27 4.92
C PRO A 161 -7.73 4.26 6.07
N PHE A 162 -6.72 3.39 6.17
CA PHE A 162 -6.58 2.42 7.25
C PHE A 162 -5.45 2.79 8.19
N GLN A 163 -5.62 2.47 9.45
CA GLN A 163 -4.55 2.63 10.43
C GLN A 163 -3.55 1.49 10.28
N MET A 164 -2.31 1.84 9.95
CA MET A 164 -1.23 0.86 9.79
C MET A 164 -0.82 0.25 11.12
N LYS A 165 -0.27 -0.97 11.07
CA LYS A 165 0.20 -1.73 12.25
C LYS A 165 -0.89 -2.12 13.26
N THR A 166 -2.17 -1.93 12.91
CA THR A 166 -3.32 -2.43 13.67
C THR A 166 -3.92 -3.67 13.00
N PRO A 167 -4.31 -4.71 13.74
CA PRO A 167 -5.02 -5.86 13.19
C PRO A 167 -6.40 -5.49 12.65
N HIS A 168 -6.78 -6.12 11.54
CA HIS A 168 -8.08 -6.00 10.91
C HIS A 168 -8.68 -7.38 10.74
N ILE A 169 -9.98 -7.52 10.99
CA ILE A 169 -10.74 -8.75 10.86
C ILE A 169 -11.71 -8.57 9.69
N LEU A 170 -11.76 -9.53 8.80
CA LEU A 170 -12.77 -9.60 7.75
C LEU A 170 -13.94 -10.44 8.26
N ASP A 171 -15.15 -9.91 8.13
CA ASP A 171 -16.40 -10.62 8.36
C ASP A 171 -17.16 -10.76 7.03
N VAL A 172 -17.65 -11.97 6.79
CA VAL A 172 -18.40 -12.36 5.60
C VAL A 172 -19.42 -13.40 6.02
N SER A 173 -20.70 -13.05 5.94
CA SER A 173 -21.79 -13.88 6.47
C SER A 173 -21.79 -15.28 5.86
N GLY A 174 -21.78 -16.30 6.73
CA GLY A 174 -21.82 -17.72 6.32
C GLY A 174 -20.53 -18.25 5.69
N ALA A 175 -19.46 -17.46 5.62
CA ALA A 175 -18.19 -17.88 5.04
C ALA A 175 -17.18 -18.36 6.09
N SER A 176 -16.28 -19.25 5.68
CA SER A 176 -15.06 -19.55 6.41
C SER A 176 -13.97 -18.56 5.99
N ILE A 177 -13.36 -17.87 6.95
CA ILE A 177 -12.32 -16.86 6.71
C ILE A 177 -11.02 -17.30 7.36
N HIS A 178 -9.90 -17.09 6.69
CA HIS A 178 -8.55 -17.31 7.21
C HIS A 178 -7.63 -16.16 6.82
N PRO A 179 -6.76 -15.66 7.72
CA PRO A 179 -6.69 -15.98 9.16
C PRO A 179 -7.94 -15.54 9.93
N LYS A 180 -8.24 -16.20 11.05
CA LYS A 180 -9.40 -15.86 11.91
C LYS A 180 -9.07 -14.72 12.88
N GLU A 181 -7.81 -14.67 13.28
CA GLU A 181 -7.17 -13.67 14.13
C GLU A 181 -6.95 -12.32 13.41
N GLY A 182 -7.34 -12.22 12.14
CA GLY A 182 -7.16 -11.01 11.37
C GLY A 182 -5.76 -10.86 10.75
N ILE A 183 -5.57 -9.74 10.05
CA ILE A 183 -4.31 -9.39 9.40
C ILE A 183 -3.89 -8.00 9.87
N THR A 184 -2.63 -7.87 10.30
CA THR A 184 -2.03 -6.55 10.48
C THR A 184 -1.46 -6.04 9.16
N LEU A 185 -1.95 -4.89 8.70
CA LEU A 185 -1.45 -4.23 7.50
C LEU A 185 -0.08 -3.62 7.79
N ARG A 186 0.94 -4.01 7.01
CA ARG A 186 2.35 -3.63 7.19
C ARG A 186 3.03 -3.46 5.83
N ARG A 187 4.08 -2.62 5.77
CA ARG A 187 4.94 -2.47 4.58
C ARG A 187 6.20 -3.32 4.65
N GLU A 188 6.59 -3.67 5.87
CA GLU A 188 7.83 -4.37 6.18
C GLU A 188 7.75 -5.85 5.83
N THR A 189 6.54 -6.38 5.61
CA THR A 189 6.26 -7.77 5.25
C THR A 189 5.61 -7.86 3.86
N PRO A 190 5.76 -8.99 3.14
CA PRO A 190 5.00 -9.23 1.92
C PRO A 190 3.49 -9.05 2.12
N PRO A 191 2.74 -8.65 1.07
CA PRO A 191 1.28 -8.53 1.15
C PRO A 191 0.64 -9.85 1.60
N ASN A 192 -0.23 -9.75 2.59
CA ASN A 192 -1.03 -10.86 3.10
C ASN A 192 -2.48 -10.73 2.60
N TYR A 193 -3.27 -11.79 2.72
CA TYR A 193 -4.65 -11.82 2.24
C TYR A 193 -5.59 -12.60 3.14
N PHE A 194 -6.86 -12.20 3.13
CA PHE A 194 -7.93 -13.02 3.65
C PHE A 194 -8.33 -14.05 2.61
N LYS A 195 -8.31 -15.32 2.99
CA LYS A 195 -8.92 -16.40 2.25
C LYS A 195 -10.36 -16.58 2.70
N VAL A 196 -11.30 -16.29 1.82
CA VAL A 196 -12.74 -16.50 2.05
C VAL A 196 -13.17 -17.75 1.31
N LYS A 197 -13.86 -18.67 1.99
CA LYS A 197 -14.45 -19.87 1.39
C LYS A 197 -15.93 -19.96 1.75
N THR A 198 -16.80 -19.99 0.76
CA THR A 198 -18.26 -20.08 0.96
C THR A 198 -18.95 -20.79 -0.20
N ARG A 199 -20.23 -21.12 -0.05
CA ARG A 199 -21.12 -21.48 -1.16
C ARG A 199 -21.95 -20.26 -1.51
N LEU A 200 -21.90 -19.83 -2.76
CA LEU A 200 -22.53 -18.59 -3.19
C LEU A 200 -24.03 -18.81 -3.45
N GLU A 201 -24.84 -18.53 -2.44
CA GLU A 201 -26.31 -18.61 -2.54
C GLU A 201 -26.92 -17.26 -2.93
N ASN A 202 -26.48 -16.19 -2.26
CA ASN A 202 -26.88 -14.79 -2.45
C ASN A 202 -25.65 -13.90 -2.68
N ASP A 203 -25.86 -12.59 -2.77
CA ASP A 203 -24.78 -11.59 -2.83
C ASP A 203 -23.81 -11.72 -1.66
N LEU A 204 -22.53 -11.43 -1.93
CA LEU A 204 -21.46 -11.57 -0.97
C LEU A 204 -21.23 -10.24 -0.24
N GLN A 205 -21.80 -10.09 0.95
CA GLN A 205 -21.53 -8.95 1.82
C GLN A 205 -20.26 -9.17 2.64
N MET A 206 -19.37 -8.18 2.62
CA MET A 206 -18.09 -8.21 3.31
C MET A 206 -17.89 -6.94 4.13
N THR A 207 -17.37 -7.10 5.34
CA THR A 207 -17.07 -6.00 6.26
C THR A 207 -15.67 -6.16 6.81
N LEU A 208 -14.83 -5.14 6.66
CA LEU A 208 -13.54 -5.09 7.34
C LEU A 208 -13.67 -4.26 8.61
N ILE A 209 -13.25 -4.85 9.72
CA ILE A 209 -13.37 -4.32 11.08
C ILE A 209 -11.97 -4.13 11.63
N ARG A 210 -11.68 -2.98 12.21
CA ARG A 210 -10.45 -2.76 12.97
C ARG A 210 -10.60 -3.38 14.34
N GLU A 211 -9.67 -4.24 14.73
CA GLU A 211 -9.79 -5.04 15.95
C GLU A 211 -9.76 -4.18 17.23
N GLU A 212 -8.89 -3.17 17.28
CA GLU A 212 -8.64 -2.34 18.48
C GLU A 212 -9.91 -1.66 19.01
N ASP A 213 -10.75 -1.12 18.12
CA ASP A 213 -11.93 -0.32 18.48
C ASP A 213 -13.23 -0.86 17.90
N GLN A 214 -13.20 -2.03 17.26
CA GLN A 214 -14.34 -2.67 16.60
C GLN A 214 -15.02 -1.78 15.55
N LYS A 215 -14.29 -0.80 15.01
CA LYS A 215 -14.82 0.12 14.00
C LYS A 215 -14.85 -0.56 12.64
N THR A 216 -16.00 -0.50 11.99
CA THR A 216 -16.11 -0.82 10.55
C THR A 216 -15.36 0.21 9.73
N VAL A 217 -14.31 -0.24 9.03
CA VAL A 217 -13.44 0.60 8.21
C VAL A 217 -13.72 0.47 6.71
N TRP A 218 -14.31 -0.65 6.28
CA TRP A 218 -14.70 -0.87 4.90
C TRP A 218 -15.88 -1.85 4.82
N THR A 219 -16.79 -1.62 3.88
CA THR A 219 -17.87 -2.55 3.53
C THR A 219 -18.00 -2.61 2.02
N ALA A 220 -18.31 -3.80 1.51
CA ALA A 220 -18.71 -3.98 0.12
C ALA A 220 -19.69 -5.13 -0.01
N THR A 221 -20.46 -5.07 -1.10
CA THR A 221 -21.30 -6.16 -1.56
C THR A 221 -20.86 -6.49 -2.98
N ILE A 222 -20.51 -7.75 -3.24
CA ILE A 222 -20.31 -8.25 -4.60
C ILE A 222 -21.56 -9.01 -5.00
N GLU A 223 -22.18 -8.57 -6.08
CA GLU A 223 -23.38 -9.20 -6.61
C GLU A 223 -23.05 -10.60 -7.14
N LYS A 224 -23.93 -11.56 -6.86
CA LYS A 224 -23.76 -12.93 -7.34
C LYS A 224 -23.66 -12.98 -8.87
N ASP A 225 -24.51 -12.22 -9.55
CA ASP A 225 -24.54 -12.16 -11.01
C ASP A 225 -23.20 -11.65 -11.58
N GLU A 226 -22.52 -10.72 -10.90
CA GLU A 226 -21.19 -10.25 -11.30
C GLU A 226 -20.16 -11.39 -11.23
N LEU A 227 -20.16 -12.18 -10.16
CA LEU A 227 -19.29 -13.35 -10.00
C LEU A 227 -19.64 -14.44 -11.03
N ASP A 228 -20.91 -14.56 -11.38
CA ASP A 228 -21.36 -15.55 -12.34
C ASP A 228 -20.90 -15.27 -13.77
N LEU A 229 -20.67 -14.00 -14.13
CA LEU A 229 -20.11 -13.59 -15.41
C LEU A 229 -18.61 -13.89 -15.56
N ILE A 230 -17.90 -14.12 -14.45
CA ILE A 230 -16.47 -14.43 -14.50
C ILE A 230 -16.29 -15.89 -14.93
N ASN A 231 -15.68 -16.08 -16.09
CA ASN A 231 -15.28 -17.38 -16.60
C ASN A 231 -13.88 -17.71 -16.06
N PRO A 232 -13.74 -18.74 -15.20
CA PRO A 232 -12.46 -18.99 -14.57
C PRO A 232 -11.39 -19.35 -15.61
N LYS A 233 -10.18 -18.82 -15.46
CA LYS A 233 -9.04 -19.34 -16.23
C LYS A 233 -8.91 -20.83 -15.95
N ARG A 234 -9.14 -21.67 -16.96
CA ARG A 234 -8.89 -23.12 -16.84
C ARG A 234 -7.44 -23.29 -16.43
N ALA A 235 -7.21 -23.97 -15.31
CA ALA A 235 -5.87 -24.43 -14.96
C ALA A 235 -5.38 -25.34 -16.09
N THR A 236 -4.46 -24.85 -16.90
CA THR A 236 -3.66 -25.70 -17.77
C THR A 236 -2.82 -26.58 -16.84
N SER A 237 -3.21 -27.84 -16.72
CA SER A 237 -2.37 -28.87 -16.14
C SER A 237 -1.14 -29.04 -17.05
N GLU A 238 0.01 -28.59 -16.58
CA GLU A 238 1.31 -29.13 -17.01
C GLU A 238 1.73 -30.25 -16.07
#